data_AF-A0A966T9H1-F1
#
_entry.id   AF-A0A966T9H1-F1
#
_cell.length_a   1.000
_cell.length_b   1.000
_cell.length_c   1.000
_cell.angle_alpha   90.00
_cell.angle_beta   90.00
_cell.angle_gamma   90.00
#
_symmetry.space_group_name_H-M   'P 1'
#
loop_
_entity.id
_entity.type
_entity.pdbx_description
1 polymer ?
#
loop_
_entity_poly.entity_id
_entity_poly.type
_entity_poly.pdbx_seq_one_letter_code
_entity_poly.pdbx_strand_id
1 'polypeptide(L)' 'KVYQHLWKLFGAITLDAAIEGLDLYSEHTEDAQKNPGKHPNIDRLLSVMEDEQPLDLKIIKK' A
#
# COMPACT_ATOMS: atom_id res chain seq x y z
N LYS A 1 -1.61 -0.27 10.32
CA LYS A 1 -1.07 -1.60 10.65
C LYS A 1 -0.34 -2.21 9.45
N VAL A 2 -1.00 -2.39 8.29
CA VAL A 2 -0.34 -2.89 7.05
C VAL A 2 0.85 -2.02 6.64
N TYR A 3 0.66 -0.71 6.42
CA TYR A 3 1.77 0.20 6.08
C TYR A 3 2.95 0.16 7.05
N GLN A 4 2.68 0.04 8.35
CA GLN A 4 3.75 -0.08 9.36
C GLN A 4 4.46 -1.44 9.30
N HIS A 5 3.73 -2.50 8.95
CA HIS A 5 4.32 -3.82 8.75
C HIS A 5 5.21 -3.84 7.50
N LEU A 6 4.69 -3.35 6.38
CA LEU A 6 5.44 -3.20 5.13
C LEU A 6 6.70 -2.35 5.33
N TRP A 7 6.58 -1.20 6.01
CA TRP A 7 7.74 -0.37 6.34
C TRP A 7 8.79 -1.09 7.19
N LYS A 8 8.37 -1.92 8.15
CA LYS A 8 9.31 -2.69 8.98
C LYS A 8 10.05 -3.76 8.18
N LEU A 9 9.43 -4.32 7.15
CA LEU A 9 10.02 -5.35 6.30
C LEU A 9 10.93 -4.75 5.22
N PHE A 10 10.45 -3.70 4.55
CA PHE A 10 11.07 -3.17 3.34
C PHE A 10 11.77 -1.81 3.54
N GLY A 11 11.58 -1.14 4.68
CA GLY A 11 12.11 0.20 4.97
C GLY A 11 11.38 1.35 4.28
N ALA A 12 10.64 1.07 3.21
CA ALA A 12 9.74 1.98 2.50
C ALA A 12 8.61 1.17 1.84
N ILE A 13 7.59 1.83 1.30
CA ILE A 13 6.60 1.17 0.44
C ILE A 13 7.15 1.17 -0.99
N THR A 14 8.04 0.23 -1.26
CA THR A 14 8.56 -0.06 -2.61
C THR A 14 7.55 -0.86 -3.43
N LEU A 15 7.89 -1.15 -4.69
CA LEU A 15 7.06 -2.01 -5.54
C LEU A 15 6.79 -3.38 -4.89
N ASP A 16 7.83 -4.03 -4.36
CA ASP A 16 7.69 -5.32 -3.66
C ASP A 16 6.79 -5.20 -2.42
N ALA A 17 6.96 -4.13 -1.64
CA ALA A 17 6.11 -3.85 -0.49
C ALA A 17 4.65 -3.57 -0.90
N ALA A 18 4.42 -2.96 -2.05
CA ALA A 18 3.09 -2.71 -2.58
C ALA A 18 2.40 -4.03 -2.97
N ILE A 19 3.13 -4.94 -3.63
CA ILE A 19 2.64 -6.28 -3.99
C ILE A 19 2.23 -7.06 -2.73
N GLU A 20 3.11 -7.16 -1.73
CA GLU A 20 2.74 -7.81 -0.45
C GLU A 20 1.59 -7.09 0.24
N GLY A 21 1.57 -5.76 0.19
CA GLY A 21 0.49 -4.95 0.76
C GLY A 21 -0.87 -5.26 0.15
N LEU A 22 -0.95 -5.45 -1.16
CA LEU A 22 -2.18 -5.83 -1.85
C LEU A 22 -2.61 -7.25 -1.53
N ASP A 23 -1.66 -8.19 -1.39
CA ASP A 23 -1.97 -9.56 -0.96
C ASP A 23 -2.60 -9.57 0.45
N LEU A 24 -2.05 -8.77 1.36
CA LEU A 24 -2.64 -8.53 2.69
C LEU A 24 -4.03 -7.88 2.65
N TYR A 25 -4.37 -7.19 1.56
CA TYR A 25 -5.66 -6.57 1.30
C TYR A 25 -6.50 -7.34 0.27
N SER A 26 -6.18 -8.60 -0.03
CA SER A 26 -6.77 -9.39 -1.12
C SER A 26 -8.32 -9.34 -1.15
N GLU A 27 -8.99 -9.44 0.00
CA GLU A 27 -10.45 -9.36 0.12
C GLU A 27 -11.08 -8.03 -0.34
N HIS A 28 -10.28 -6.96 -0.42
CA HIS A 28 -10.73 -5.61 -0.76
C HIS A 28 -10.09 -5.05 -2.03
N THR A 29 -9.12 -5.76 -2.61
CA THR A 29 -8.36 -5.27 -3.78
C THR A 29 -9.26 -5.13 -5.01
N GLU A 30 -10.15 -6.09 -5.28
CA GLU A 30 -11.08 -5.97 -6.40
C GLU A 30 -12.07 -4.81 -6.26
N ASP A 31 -12.54 -4.54 -5.05
CA ASP A 31 -13.47 -3.43 -4.79
C ASP A 31 -12.78 -2.07 -4.93
N ALA A 32 -11.51 -1.97 -4.56
CA ALA A 32 -10.68 -0.79 -4.78
C ALA A 32 -10.46 -0.50 -6.28
N GLN A 33 -10.13 -1.54 -7.06
CA GLN A 33 -9.97 -1.40 -8.52
C GLN A 33 -11.27 -0.97 -9.20
N LYS A 34 -12.43 -1.48 -8.75
CA LYS A 34 -13.75 -1.13 -9.29
C LYS A 34 -14.25 0.24 -8.80
N ASN A 35 -13.81 0.70 -7.63
CA ASN A 35 -14.25 1.94 -6.99
C ASN A 35 -13.06 2.78 -6.49
N PRO A 36 -12.31 3.46 -7.39
CA PRO A 36 -11.17 4.30 -7.00
C PRO A 36 -11.55 5.33 -5.93
N GLY A 37 -10.74 5.45 -4.88
CA GLY A 37 -10.95 6.38 -3.77
C GLY A 37 -11.75 5.81 -2.59
N LYS A 38 -12.37 4.64 -2.75
CA LYS A 38 -13.11 3.96 -1.67
C LYS A 38 -12.17 3.32 -0.64
N HIS A 39 -10.98 2.91 -1.08
CA HIS A 39 -9.98 2.23 -0.25
C HIS A 39 -8.65 2.98 -0.33
N PRO A 40 -8.50 4.14 0.33
CA PRO A 40 -7.36 5.03 0.12
C PRO A 40 -5.99 4.41 0.47
N ASN A 41 -5.97 3.33 1.23
CA ASN A 41 -4.74 2.57 1.49
C ASN A 41 -4.41 1.60 0.36
N ILE A 42 -5.40 0.97 -0.26
CA ILE A 42 -5.20 0.07 -1.39
C ILE A 42 -4.92 0.90 -2.65
N ASP A 43 -5.66 1.99 -2.86
CA ASP A 43 -5.46 2.93 -3.97
C ASP A 43 -4.02 3.45 -4.03
N ARG A 44 -3.43 3.75 -2.88
CA ARG A 44 -2.03 4.18 -2.78
C ARG A 44 -1.05 3.06 -3.15
N LEU A 45 -1.31 1.81 -2.77
CA LEU A 45 -0.45 0.68 -3.15
C LEU A 45 -0.57 0.41 -4.65
N LEU A 46 -1.76 0.52 -5.23
CA LEU A 46 -1.98 0.42 -6.67
C LEU A 46 -1.22 1.53 -7.43
N SER A 47 -1.27 2.78 -6.97
CA SER A 47 -0.50 3.88 -7.58
C SER A 47 1.02 3.65 -7.49
N VAL A 48 1.54 3.07 -6.40
CA VAL A 48 2.98 2.68 -6.33
C VAL A 48 3.33 1.65 -7.40
N MET A 49 2.42 0.74 -7.74
CA MET A 49 2.64 -0.24 -8.81
C MET A 49 2.56 0.38 -10.21
N GLU A 50 1.68 1.36 -10.42
CA GLU A 50 1.51 2.03 -11.71
C GLU A 50 2.62 3.04 -12.00
N ASP A 51 3.00 3.82 -11.00
CA ASP A 51 3.95 4.94 -11.13
C ASP A 51 5.40 4.52 -10.86
N GLU A 52 5.63 3.28 -10.40
CA GLU A 52 6.92 2.74 -9.94
C GLU A 52 7.64 3.63 -8.90
N GLN A 53 6.87 4.47 -8.20
CA GLN A 53 7.40 5.44 -7.25
C GLN A 53 7.20 4.96 -5.81
N PRO A 54 8.28 4.69 -5.06
CA PRO A 54 8.16 4.24 -3.69
C PRO A 54 7.65 5.35 -2.77
N LEU A 55 6.85 5.00 -1.77
CA LEU A 55 6.39 5.93 -0.73
C LEU A 55 7.20 5.75 0.55
N ASP A 56 7.70 6.85 1.11
CA ASP A 56 8.30 6.84 2.44
C ASP A 56 7.24 7.05 3.54
N LEU A 57 7.50 6.48 4.71
CA LEU A 57 6.57 6.49 5.84
C LEU A 57 7.20 7.14 7.05
N LYS A 58 6.57 8.23 7.50
CA LYS A 58 6.89 8.87 8.78
C LYS A 58 5.91 8.43 9.86
N ILE A 59 6.39 7.61 10.79
CA ILE A 59 5.59 7.22 11.96
C ILE A 59 5.58 8.39 12.96
N ILE A 60 4.43 9.06 13.09
CA ILE A 60 4.22 10.07 14.11
C ILE A 60 3.64 9.38 15.35
N LYS A 61 4.39 9.37 16.46
CA LYS A 61 3.85 8.97 17.76
C LYS A 61 2.93 10.09 18.24
N LYS A 62 1.71 9.73 18.60
CA LYS A 62 0.70 10.63 19.16
C LYS A 62 0.94 10.80 20.66
#